data_AF-A0A7G8VKJ1-F1
#
_entry.id   AF-A0A7G8VKJ1-F1
#
_cell.length_a   1.000
_cell.length_b   1.000
_cell.length_c   1.000
_cell.angle_alpha   90.00
_cell.angle_beta   90.00
_cell.angle_gamma   90.00
#
_symmetry.space_group_name_H-M   'P 1'
#
loop_
_entity.id
_entity.type
_entity.pdbx_description
1 polymer ?
#
loop_
_entity_poly.entity_id
_entity_poly.type
_entity_poly.pdbx_seq_one_letter_code
_entity_poly.pdbx_strand_id
1 'polypeptide(L)'
;MLTTPLPTLTPAPESGFASGTRIHTKQGLQPIEDIRAGDWVLTHAEQRPPPPRRRHHGEYQYRRVTLMTSVEVQSMVRVTLQNFADGIKDTLLVAPSQPIWTQSSGWLAASQLGTGQALMLSFNGNAMVQEVQASAQPARAYRLEVEEGNGYYVELLGAWVGCDPPMTGGRAPSI
;
A
#
# COMPACT_ATOMS: atom_id res chain seq x y z
N MET A 1 32.79 1.89 35.44
CA MET A 1 31.90 2.73 34.61
C MET A 1 31.28 1.84 33.56
N LEU A 2 30.06 1.35 33.79
CA LEU A 2 29.34 0.49 32.84
C LEU A 2 28.51 1.39 31.93
N THR A 3 28.93 1.56 30.68
CA THR A 3 28.14 2.24 29.66
C THR A 3 26.99 1.31 29.28
N THR A 4 25.78 1.63 29.71
CA THR A 4 24.57 0.96 29.23
C THR A 4 24.44 1.24 27.73
N PRO A 5 24.34 0.21 26.86
CA PRO A 5 24.03 0.48 25.46
C PRO A 5 22.65 1.13 25.37
N LEU A 6 22.53 2.18 24.56
CA LEU A 6 21.25 2.77 24.17
C LEU A 6 20.38 1.65 23.59
N PRO A 7 19.08 1.59 23.91
CA PRO A 7 18.18 0.65 23.25
C PRO A 7 18.26 0.91 21.75
N THR A 8 18.66 -0.10 20.97
CA THR A 8 18.48 -0.08 19.52
C THR A 8 16.98 0.02 19.29
N LEU A 9 16.50 1.24 19.01
CA LEU A 9 15.19 1.47 18.44
C LEU A 9 15.14 0.62 17.17
N THR A 10 14.48 -0.54 17.25
CA THR A 10 14.04 -1.24 16.06
C THR A 10 13.26 -0.20 15.27
N PRO A 11 13.70 0.23 14.07
CA PRO A 11 12.93 1.20 13.32
C PRO A 11 11.54 0.60 13.13
N ALA A 12 10.52 1.34 13.55
CA ALA A 12 9.14 0.99 13.23
C ALA A 12 9.09 0.69 11.72
N PRO A 13 8.30 -0.29 11.26
CA PRO A 13 8.23 -0.60 9.84
C PRO A 13 7.97 0.71 9.08
N GLU A 14 8.89 1.05 8.16
CA GLU A 14 8.81 2.22 7.29
C GLU A 14 7.71 1.94 6.26
N SER A 15 6.45 1.97 6.70
CA SER A 15 5.25 1.85 5.88
C SER A 15 4.47 3.17 5.92
N GLY A 16 3.90 3.51 4.79
CA GLY A 16 3.15 4.73 4.56
C GLY A 16 3.35 5.26 3.14
N PHE A 17 2.67 6.36 2.84
CA PHE A 17 2.56 6.94 1.51
C PHE A 17 3.00 8.40 1.54
N ALA A 18 3.55 8.89 0.44
CA ALA A 18 3.84 10.31 0.31
C ALA A 18 2.56 11.16 0.28
N SER A 19 2.70 12.47 0.54
CA SER A 19 1.63 13.45 0.31
C SER A 19 1.12 13.36 -1.14
N GLY A 20 -0.17 13.57 -1.32
CA GLY A 20 -0.83 13.54 -2.62
C GLY A 20 -1.27 12.15 -3.08
N THR A 21 -0.88 11.09 -2.36
CA THR A 21 -1.37 9.74 -2.66
C THR A 21 -2.89 9.69 -2.60
N ARG A 22 -3.52 9.23 -3.67
CA ARG A 22 -4.98 9.24 -3.79
C ARG A 22 -5.59 7.99 -3.18
N ILE A 23 -6.57 8.16 -2.30
CA ILE A 23 -7.30 7.10 -1.64
C ILE A 23 -8.68 6.98 -2.28
N HIS A 24 -9.13 5.75 -2.56
CA HIS A 24 -10.51 5.51 -2.99
C HIS A 24 -11.46 5.68 -1.82
N THR A 25 -12.36 6.66 -1.88
CA THR A 25 -13.40 6.93 -0.87
C THR A 25 -14.80 6.79 -1.47
N LYS A 26 -15.85 6.96 -0.65
CA LYS A 26 -17.24 7.05 -1.16
C LYS A 26 -17.47 8.31 -2.00
N GLN A 27 -16.65 9.33 -1.85
CA GLN A 27 -16.73 10.61 -2.55
C GLN A 27 -15.82 10.65 -3.79
N GLY A 28 -15.09 9.57 -4.06
CA GLY A 28 -14.10 9.48 -5.14
C GLY A 28 -12.67 9.46 -4.62
N LEU A 29 -11.71 9.83 -5.48
CA LEU A 29 -10.30 9.89 -5.11
C LEU A 29 -10.03 11.14 -4.26
N GLN A 30 -9.49 10.94 -3.06
CA GLN A 30 -9.07 12.03 -2.16
C GLN A 30 -7.60 11.85 -1.75
N PRO A 31 -6.81 12.92 -1.64
CA PRO A 31 -5.42 12.82 -1.22
C PRO A 31 -5.33 12.37 0.26
N ILE A 32 -4.32 11.58 0.60
CA ILE A 32 -4.19 10.94 1.92
C ILE A 32 -4.11 11.94 3.08
N GLU A 33 -3.50 13.11 2.85
CA GLU A 33 -3.40 14.21 3.81
C GLU A 33 -4.75 14.88 4.13
N ASP A 34 -5.78 14.66 3.31
CA ASP A 34 -7.15 15.17 3.54
C ASP A 34 -8.05 14.15 4.24
N ILE A 35 -7.65 12.88 4.31
CA ILE A 35 -8.43 11.83 4.96
C ILE A 35 -8.43 12.00 6.49
N ARG A 36 -9.57 11.78 7.12
CA ARG A 36 -9.77 11.87 8.57
C ARG A 36 -10.38 10.59 9.13
N ALA A 37 -10.19 10.37 10.43
CA ALA A 37 -10.90 9.32 11.14
C ALA A 37 -12.43 9.51 10.98
N GLY A 38 -13.13 8.43 10.66
CA GLY A 38 -14.56 8.42 10.32
C GLY A 38 -14.86 8.44 8.82
N ASP A 39 -13.89 8.81 7.96
CA ASP A 39 -14.07 8.76 6.51
C ASP A 39 -14.20 7.33 6.00
N TRP A 40 -14.94 7.15 4.91
CA TRP A 40 -15.18 5.83 4.32
C TRP A 40 -14.25 5.57 3.15
N VAL A 41 -13.37 4.58 3.30
CA VAL A 41 -12.43 4.17 2.25
C VAL A 41 -12.82 2.82 1.67
N LEU A 42 -12.55 2.65 0.38
CA LEU A 42 -12.78 1.39 -0.31
C LEU A 42 -11.79 0.35 0.21
N THR A 43 -12.31 -0.81 0.55
CA THR A 43 -11.54 -1.93 1.08
C THR A 43 -11.99 -3.24 0.46
N HIS A 44 -11.33 -4.32 0.88
CA HIS A 44 -11.81 -5.67 0.72
C HIS A 44 -11.72 -6.33 2.11
N ALA A 45 -12.87 -6.54 2.73
CA ALA A 45 -13.00 -6.94 4.14
C ALA A 45 -12.68 -8.42 4.38
N GLU A 46 -12.52 -9.22 3.32
CA GLU A 46 -12.18 -10.63 3.46
C GLU A 46 -10.66 -10.80 3.63
N GLN A 47 -10.24 -11.77 4.47
CA GLN A 47 -8.84 -12.21 4.55
C GLN A 47 -8.36 -12.95 3.28
N ARG A 48 -9.14 -12.88 2.20
CA ARG A 48 -8.86 -13.49 0.91
C ARG A 48 -8.71 -12.38 -0.12
N PRO A 49 -7.94 -12.60 -1.19
CA PRO A 49 -7.90 -11.65 -2.28
C PRO A 49 -9.29 -11.47 -2.91
N PRO A 50 -9.60 -10.26 -3.43
CA PRO A 50 -10.82 -10.03 -4.18
C PRO A 50 -10.87 -10.93 -5.41
N PRO A 51 -12.07 -11.25 -5.90
CA PRO A 51 -12.23 -12.16 -7.02
C PRO A 51 -11.53 -11.59 -8.28
N PRO A 52 -10.91 -12.44 -9.13
CA PRO A 52 -10.19 -12.02 -10.33
C PRO A 52 -11.14 -11.69 -11.49
N ARG A 53 -12.21 -10.92 -11.20
CA ARG A 53 -13.21 -10.44 -12.15
C ARG A 53 -13.63 -9.03 -11.77
N ARG A 54 -14.20 -8.31 -12.73
CA ARG A 54 -14.76 -6.98 -12.44
C ARG A 54 -15.84 -7.13 -11.36
N ARG A 55 -15.74 -6.30 -10.33
CA ARG A 55 -16.74 -6.17 -9.27
C ARG A 55 -17.89 -5.34 -9.79
N HIS A 56 -19.13 -5.78 -9.55
CA HIS A 56 -20.30 -4.94 -9.72
C HIS A 56 -20.35 -3.88 -8.60
N HIS A 57 -21.05 -2.77 -8.83
CA HIS A 57 -21.08 -1.65 -7.87
C HIS A 57 -21.51 -2.08 -6.45
N GLY A 58 -22.43 -3.05 -6.33
CA GLY A 58 -22.88 -3.58 -5.05
C GLY A 58 -21.90 -4.51 -4.32
N GLU A 59 -20.80 -4.90 -4.97
CA GLU A 59 -19.75 -5.76 -4.38
C GLU A 59 -18.62 -4.96 -3.72
N TYR A 60 -18.59 -3.64 -3.92
CA TYR A 60 -17.61 -2.78 -3.28
C TYR A 60 -17.91 -2.61 -1.79
N GLN A 61 -16.89 -2.84 -0.98
CA GLN A 61 -16.97 -2.75 0.47
C GLN A 61 -16.23 -1.52 0.94
N TYR A 62 -16.80 -0.85 1.95
CA TYR A 62 -16.20 0.34 2.54
C TYR A 62 -16.10 0.16 4.04
N ARG A 63 -15.00 0.65 4.62
CA ARG A 63 -14.76 0.68 6.07
C ARG A 63 -14.39 2.09 6.49
N ARG A 64 -14.63 2.41 7.76
CA ARG A 64 -14.22 3.71 8.29
C ARG A 64 -12.73 3.69 8.59
N VAL A 65 -12.11 4.85 8.39
CA VAL A 65 -10.79 5.13 8.89
C VAL A 65 -10.85 5.26 10.41
N THR A 66 -10.02 4.50 11.12
CA THR A 66 -9.95 4.53 12.59
C THR A 66 -8.86 5.46 13.07
N LEU A 67 -7.74 5.51 12.33
CA LEU A 67 -6.55 6.25 12.73
C LEU A 67 -5.79 6.78 11.51
N MET A 68 -5.27 8.00 11.66
CA MET A 68 -4.34 8.63 10.74
C MET A 68 -3.06 8.96 11.51
N THR A 69 -1.93 8.48 11.03
CA THR A 69 -0.61 8.81 11.59
C THR A 69 0.33 9.25 10.47
N SER A 70 1.43 9.90 10.84
CA SER A 70 2.49 10.20 9.90
C SER A 70 3.85 10.19 10.60
N VAL A 71 4.88 9.78 9.86
CA VAL A 71 6.26 9.69 10.34
C VAL A 71 7.21 10.17 9.25
N GLU A 72 8.34 10.75 9.64
CA GLU A 72 9.41 11.04 8.68
C GLU A 72 10.17 9.74 8.37
N VAL A 73 10.30 9.40 7.09
CA VAL A 73 11.11 8.28 6.60
C VAL A 73 12.32 8.80 5.85
N GLN A 74 13.41 8.04 5.81
CA GLN A 74 14.66 8.44 5.15
C GLN A 74 14.68 8.11 3.65
N SER A 75 13.79 7.22 3.22
CA SER A 75 13.72 6.78 1.83
C SER A 75 12.29 6.46 1.40
N MET A 76 12.08 6.50 0.10
CA MET A 76 10.83 6.17 -0.57
C MET A 76 11.11 5.27 -1.77
N VAL A 77 10.09 4.55 -2.21
CA VAL A 77 10.08 3.72 -3.41
C VAL A 77 9.00 4.26 -4.34
N ARG A 78 9.40 4.58 -5.57
CA ARG A 78 8.47 4.87 -6.66
C ARG A 78 8.16 3.58 -7.40
N VAL A 79 6.89 3.18 -7.40
CA VAL A 79 6.40 2.01 -8.14
C VAL A 79 5.54 2.51 -9.30
N THR A 80 6.00 2.31 -10.52
CA THR A 80 5.26 2.65 -11.74
C THR A 80 4.48 1.43 -12.20
N LEU A 81 3.17 1.58 -12.34
CA LEU A 81 2.26 0.57 -12.87
C LEU A 81 1.87 0.92 -14.30
N GLN A 82 1.65 -0.10 -15.11
CA GLN A 82 1.06 0.05 -16.44
C GLN A 82 -0.07 -0.96 -16.63
N ASN A 83 -1.25 -0.47 -16.99
CA ASN A 83 -2.35 -1.30 -17.46
C ASN A 83 -2.17 -1.60 -18.95
N PHE A 84 -2.11 -2.88 -19.30
CA PHE A 84 -1.88 -3.32 -20.68
C PHE A 84 -3.10 -3.18 -21.59
N ALA A 85 -4.30 -3.09 -21.03
CA ALA A 85 -5.53 -3.01 -21.83
C ALA A 85 -5.73 -1.63 -22.48
N ASP A 86 -5.40 -0.56 -21.74
CA ASP A 86 -5.65 0.83 -22.15
C ASP A 86 -4.38 1.69 -22.16
N GLY A 87 -3.23 1.14 -21.74
CA GLY A 87 -1.95 1.85 -21.69
C GLY A 87 -1.82 2.85 -20.55
N ILE A 88 -2.83 2.96 -19.67
CA ILE A 88 -2.80 3.89 -18.54
C ILE A 88 -1.64 3.55 -17.61
N LYS A 89 -0.87 4.58 -17.27
CA LYS A 89 0.19 4.51 -16.28
C LYS A 89 -0.25 5.15 -14.99
N ASP A 90 0.24 4.59 -13.88
CA ASP A 90 -0.03 5.09 -12.54
C ASP A 90 1.22 4.94 -11.69
N THR A 91 1.34 5.72 -10.62
CA THR A 91 2.57 5.75 -9.83
C THR A 91 2.27 5.89 -8.37
N LEU A 92 2.82 4.97 -7.57
CA LEU A 92 2.79 5.02 -6.12
C LEU A 92 4.14 5.51 -5.61
N LEU A 93 4.13 6.42 -4.64
CA LEU A 93 5.31 6.81 -3.88
C LEU A 93 5.12 6.43 -2.42
N VAL A 94 5.86 5.41 -1.98
CA VAL A 94 5.60 4.71 -0.72
C VAL A 94 6.87 4.43 0.05
N ALA A 95 6.77 4.27 1.35
CA ALA A 95 7.89 3.83 2.16
C ALA A 95 8.25 2.36 1.82
N PRO A 96 9.52 1.94 1.94
CA PRO A 96 10.00 0.66 1.40
C PRO A 96 9.26 -0.58 1.91
N SER A 97 8.81 -0.55 3.17
CA SER A 97 8.13 -1.67 3.81
C SER A 97 6.61 -1.66 3.61
N GLN A 98 6.05 -0.70 2.86
CA GLN A 98 4.62 -0.62 2.59
C GLN A 98 4.12 -1.92 1.91
N PRO A 99 3.18 -2.65 2.52
CA PRO A 99 2.65 -3.87 1.93
C PRO A 99 1.77 -3.57 0.71
N ILE A 100 2.03 -4.26 -0.39
CA ILE A 100 1.27 -4.21 -1.65
C ILE A 100 0.92 -5.64 -2.06
N TRP A 101 -0.35 -5.88 -2.42
CA TRP A 101 -0.78 -7.23 -2.81
C TRP A 101 -0.46 -7.53 -4.29
N THR A 102 0.26 -8.61 -4.50
CA THR A 102 0.56 -9.21 -5.81
C THR A 102 -0.28 -10.45 -6.05
N GLN A 103 -0.65 -10.72 -7.31
CA GLN A 103 -1.42 -11.92 -7.66
C GLN A 103 -0.61 -13.21 -7.47
N SER A 104 0.71 -13.17 -7.69
CA SER A 104 1.58 -14.35 -7.63
C SER A 104 2.05 -14.71 -6.22
N SER A 105 2.19 -13.71 -5.33
CA SER A 105 2.95 -13.87 -4.08
C SER A 105 2.25 -13.30 -2.85
N GLY A 106 1.04 -12.76 -2.99
CA GLY A 106 0.33 -12.12 -1.89
C GLY A 106 0.98 -10.80 -1.46
N TRP A 107 1.04 -10.54 -0.16
CA TRP A 107 1.61 -9.31 0.40
C TRP A 107 3.14 -9.30 0.27
N LEU A 108 3.65 -8.34 -0.49
CA LEU A 108 5.08 -8.03 -0.59
C LEU A 108 5.35 -6.59 -0.15
N ALA A 109 6.53 -6.34 0.39
CA ALA A 109 6.98 -4.98 0.62
C ALA A 109 7.19 -4.26 -0.72
N ALA A 110 6.92 -2.96 -0.79
CA ALA A 110 7.08 -2.18 -2.01
C ALA A 110 8.50 -2.30 -2.63
N SER A 111 9.54 -2.36 -1.79
CA SER A 111 10.92 -2.56 -2.23
C SER A 111 11.24 -3.95 -2.79
N GLN A 112 10.37 -4.93 -2.54
CA GLN A 112 10.50 -6.31 -3.02
C GLN A 112 9.71 -6.57 -4.30
N LEU A 113 8.97 -5.58 -4.80
CA LEU A 113 8.28 -5.69 -6.07
C LEU A 113 9.30 -5.79 -7.22
N GLY A 114 9.01 -6.65 -8.18
CA GLY A 114 9.77 -6.83 -9.41
C GLY A 114 8.94 -6.46 -10.63
N THR A 115 9.60 -5.96 -11.67
CA THR A 115 8.99 -5.70 -12.97
C THR A 115 8.28 -6.95 -13.51
N GLY A 116 7.09 -6.76 -14.08
CA GLY A 116 6.23 -7.82 -14.62
C GLY A 116 5.32 -8.48 -13.59
N GLN A 117 5.44 -8.16 -12.29
CA GLN A 117 4.49 -8.67 -11.30
C GLN A 117 3.12 -8.01 -11.45
N ALA A 118 2.07 -8.82 -11.55
CA ALA A 118 0.70 -8.36 -11.60
C ALA A 118 0.19 -7.99 -10.20
N LEU A 119 -0.38 -6.79 -10.07
CA LEU A 119 -0.99 -6.34 -8.82
C LEU A 119 -2.48 -6.65 -8.78
N MET A 120 -3.03 -6.73 -7.58
CA MET A 120 -4.48 -6.73 -7.42
C MET A 120 -5.02 -5.30 -7.41
N LEU A 121 -5.99 -5.05 -8.30
CA LEU A 121 -6.59 -3.74 -8.49
C LEU A 121 -8.03 -3.68 -7.96
N SER A 122 -8.49 -2.48 -7.64
CA SER A 122 -9.85 -2.20 -7.13
C SER A 122 -10.92 -2.52 -8.17
N PHE A 123 -10.62 -2.26 -9.43
CA PHE A 123 -11.36 -2.71 -10.59
C PHE A 123 -10.47 -3.72 -11.32
N ASN A 124 -10.98 -4.93 -11.55
CA ASN A 124 -10.24 -5.95 -12.27
C ASN A 124 -9.61 -5.38 -13.55
N GLY A 125 -8.30 -5.53 -13.64
CA GLY A 125 -7.47 -4.90 -14.66
C GLY A 125 -6.13 -5.61 -14.78
N ASN A 126 -5.49 -5.43 -15.93
CA ASN A 126 -4.23 -6.08 -16.27
C ASN A 126 -3.07 -5.13 -16.01
N ALA A 127 -2.94 -4.66 -14.77
CA ALA A 127 -1.82 -3.79 -14.39
C ALA A 127 -0.67 -4.61 -13.83
N MET A 128 0.53 -4.32 -14.33
CA MET A 128 1.77 -4.89 -13.81
C MET A 128 2.72 -3.78 -13.38
N VAL A 129 3.65 -4.15 -12.51
CA VAL A 129 4.79 -3.32 -12.18
C VAL A 129 5.63 -3.15 -13.43
N GLN A 130 5.70 -1.92 -13.95
CA GLN A 130 6.59 -1.55 -15.04
C GLN A 130 7.99 -1.28 -14.49
N GLU A 131 8.07 -0.56 -13.38
CA GLU A 131 9.33 -0.06 -12.85
C GLU A 131 9.24 0.13 -11.33
N VAL A 132 10.37 -0.12 -10.65
CA VAL A 132 10.55 0.16 -9.22
C VAL A 132 11.85 0.95 -9.07
N GLN A 133 11.76 2.15 -8.51
CA GLN A 133 12.91 3.03 -8.27
C GLN A 133 12.99 3.39 -6.79
N ALA A 134 14.13 3.10 -6.16
CA ALA A 134 14.41 3.59 -4.81
C ALA A 134 14.86 5.06 -4.87
N SER A 135 14.41 5.86 -3.90
CA SER A 135 14.82 7.23 -3.68
C SER A 135 15.26 7.40 -2.23
N ALA A 136 16.51 7.79 -2.02
CA ALA A 136 17.05 8.08 -0.68
C ALA A 136 16.71 9.52 -0.21
N GLN A 137 15.53 10.01 -0.58
CA GLN A 137 15.06 11.33 -0.19
C GLN A 137 14.13 11.21 1.02
N PRO A 138 14.42 11.91 2.13
CA PRO A 138 13.53 11.95 3.26
C PRO A 138 12.17 12.55 2.89
N ALA A 139 11.10 11.99 3.45
CA ALA A 139 9.75 12.45 3.23
C ALA A 139 8.83 12.09 4.39
N ARG A 140 7.74 12.84 4.54
CA ARG A 140 6.64 12.48 5.43
C ARG A 140 5.85 11.33 4.81
N ALA A 141 5.82 10.18 5.48
CA ALA A 141 4.98 9.05 5.14
C ALA A 141 3.69 9.07 5.98
N TYR A 142 2.54 9.10 5.31
CA TYR A 142 1.22 9.03 5.90
C TYR A 142 0.74 7.60 5.98
N ARG A 143 0.14 7.22 7.11
CA ARG A 143 -0.43 5.90 7.34
C ARG A 143 -1.88 6.03 7.77
N LEU A 144 -2.69 5.12 7.25
CA LEU A 144 -4.12 5.03 7.46
C LEU A 144 -4.45 3.62 7.95
N GLU A 145 -5.27 3.53 8.99
CA GLU A 145 -5.85 2.28 9.47
C GLU A 145 -7.37 2.27 9.26
N VAL A 146 -7.93 1.09 9.02
CA VAL A 146 -9.36 0.89 8.72
C VAL A 146 -9.99 -0.09 9.69
N GLU A 147 -11.28 0.09 9.97
CA GLU A 147 -12.06 -0.87 10.77
C GLU A 147 -12.05 -2.27 10.13
N GLU A 148 -11.75 -3.30 10.94
CA GLU A 148 -11.93 -4.73 10.59
C GLU A 148 -11.48 -5.08 9.16
N GLY A 149 -10.27 -4.67 8.78
CA GLY A 149 -9.73 -4.87 7.44
C GLY A 149 -8.20 -4.81 7.40
N ASN A 150 -7.62 -5.48 6.42
CA ASN A 150 -6.17 -5.59 6.27
C ASN A 150 -5.59 -4.61 5.25
N GLY A 151 -6.43 -3.80 4.58
CA GLY A 151 -5.97 -2.91 3.52
C GLY A 151 -7.06 -2.06 2.86
N TYR A 152 -6.64 -1.20 1.95
CA TYR A 152 -7.48 -0.26 1.18
C TYR A 152 -6.89 -0.05 -0.22
N TYR A 153 -7.56 0.72 -1.06
CA TYR A 153 -7.13 0.95 -2.44
C TYR A 153 -6.62 2.36 -2.67
N VAL A 154 -5.49 2.45 -3.40
CA VAL A 154 -4.81 3.72 -3.68
C VAL A 154 -4.52 3.93 -5.17
N GLU A 155 -4.34 5.20 -5.52
CA GLU A 155 -4.09 5.71 -6.86
C GLU A 155 -5.19 5.39 -7.89
N LEU A 156 -5.00 5.86 -9.11
CA LEU A 156 -6.02 5.78 -10.17
C LEU A 156 -6.36 4.33 -10.52
N LEU A 157 -5.37 3.45 -10.57
CA LEU A 157 -5.56 2.02 -10.85
C LEU A 157 -6.13 1.27 -9.64
N GLY A 158 -6.11 1.88 -8.45
CA GLY A 158 -6.61 1.30 -7.22
C GLY A 158 -5.80 0.06 -6.83
N ALA A 159 -4.49 0.20 -6.63
CA ALA A 159 -3.67 -0.89 -6.11
C ALA A 159 -4.09 -1.23 -4.67
N TRP A 160 -4.18 -2.52 -4.35
CA TRP A 160 -4.52 -2.96 -2.99
C TRP A 160 -3.30 -2.93 -2.08
N VAL A 161 -3.39 -2.14 -1.03
CA VAL A 161 -2.29 -1.90 -0.08
C VAL A 161 -2.70 -2.26 1.34
N GLY A 162 -1.75 -2.71 2.14
CA GLY A 162 -2.00 -3.20 3.49
C GLY A 162 -1.82 -2.14 4.58
N CYS A 163 -2.64 -2.20 5.63
CA CYS A 163 -2.42 -1.40 6.85
C CYS A 163 -1.34 -2.05 7.74
N ASP A 164 -1.52 -3.34 8.03
CA ASP A 164 -0.56 -4.23 8.71
C ASP A 164 -0.94 -5.71 8.47
N PRO A 165 -0.86 -6.21 7.23
CA PRO A 165 -1.25 -7.56 6.90
C PRO A 165 -0.16 -8.58 7.30
N PRO A 166 -0.53 -9.86 7.53
CA PRO A 166 0.46 -10.93 7.67
C PRO A 166 1.28 -11.05 6.37
N MET A 167 2.55 -10.63 6.41
CA MET A 167 3.45 -10.65 5.26
C MET A 167 3.74 -12.09 4.82
N THR A 168 3.68 -12.34 3.50
CA THR A 168 3.86 -13.69 2.95
C THR A 168 5.35 -14.10 2.84
N GLY A 169 6.29 -13.18 3.12
CA GLY A 169 7.74 -13.34 2.93
C GLY A 169 8.61 -13.43 4.19
N GLY A 170 8.09 -13.96 5.30
CA GLY A 170 8.84 -14.16 6.54
C GLY A 170 9.80 -15.35 6.52
N ARG A 171 10.82 -15.34 5.66
CA ARG A 171 12.00 -16.20 5.84
C ARG A 171 13.23 -15.38 5.50
N ALA A 172 13.94 -14.92 6.53
CA ALA A 172 15.32 -14.47 6.35
C ALA A 172 16.12 -15.61 5.70
N PRO A 173 17.03 -15.34 4.75
CA PRO A 173 17.99 -16.36 4.35
C PRO A 173 18.77 -16.78 5.60
N SER A 174 18.66 -18.06 5.95
CA SER A 174 19.57 -18.65 6.93
C SER A 174 20.97 -18.58 6.33
N ILE A 175 21.85 -17.79 6.95
CA ILE A 175 23.31 -17.90 6.77
C ILE A 175 23.76 -19.15 7.53
#